data_AF-A0A949GUP1-F1
#
_entry.id   AF-A0A949GUP1-F1
#
_cell.length_a   1.000
_cell.length_b   1.000
_cell.length_c   1.000
_cell.angle_alpha   90.00
_cell.angle_beta   90.00
_cell.angle_gamma   90.00
#
_symmetry.space_group_name_H-M   'P 1'
#
loop_
_entity.id
_entity.type
_entity.pdbx_description
1 polymer ?
#
loop_
_entity_poly.entity_id
_entity_poly.type
_entity_poly.pdbx_seq_one_letter_code
_entity_poly.pdbx_strand_id
1 'polypeptide(L)' 'MSEKQQNLQDTFLNAVRKSKSSVTIFLVNGVKLQGNITWFDNFCVLLRRDGQAQLVYK' A
#
# COMPACT_ATOMS: atom_id res chain seq x y z
N MET A 1 12.71 -13.59 -23.77
CA MET A 1 11.72 -13.09 -22.79
C MET A 1 12.51 -12.46 -21.67
N SER A 2 12.76 -11.16 -21.75
CA SER A 2 13.50 -10.43 -20.72
C SER A 2 12.77 -10.59 -19.39
N GLU A 3 13.41 -11.22 -18.42
CA GLU A 3 13.01 -11.18 -17.02
C GLU A 3 12.92 -9.71 -16.62
N LYS A 4 11.73 -9.11 -16.76
CA LYS A 4 11.41 -7.85 -16.11
C LYS A 4 11.61 -8.15 -14.63
N GLN A 5 12.73 -7.71 -14.09
CA GLN A 5 13.01 -7.63 -12.66
C GLN A 5 11.73 -7.14 -12.01
N GLN A 6 10.96 -8.05 -11.41
CA GLN A 6 9.63 -7.73 -10.93
C GLN A 6 9.82 -6.64 -9.87
N ASN A 7 9.23 -5.47 -10.10
CA ASN A 7 9.33 -4.36 -9.16
C ASN A 7 8.86 -4.84 -7.79
N LEU A 8 9.80 -4.99 -6.85
CA LEU A 8 9.54 -5.56 -5.53
C LEU A 8 8.42 -4.81 -4.82
N GLN A 9 8.36 -3.48 -5.01
CA GLN A 9 7.31 -2.64 -4.45
C GLN A 9 5.93 -3.05 -4.99
N ASP A 10 5.77 -3.15 -6.31
CA ASP A 10 4.49 -3.50 -6.92
C ASP A 10 4.06 -4.93 -6.60
N THR A 11 5.02 -5.87 -6.56
CA THR A 11 4.77 -7.26 -6.17
C THR A 11 4.29 -7.33 -4.72
N PHE A 12 4.97 -6.63 -3.81
CA PHE A 12 4.59 -6.57 -2.39
C PHE A 12 3.23 -5.91 -2.18
N LEU A 13 3.01 -4.71 -2.74
CA LEU A 13 1.76 -3.97 -2.59
C LEU A 13 0.58 -4.74 -3.20
N ASN A 14 0.78 -5.43 -4.32
CA ASN A 14 -0.26 -6.31 -4.89
C ASN A 14 -0.54 -7.52 -4.01
N ALA A 15 0.48 -8.17 -3.45
CA ALA A 15 0.29 -9.31 -2.56
C ALA A 15 -0.53 -8.91 -1.31
N VAL A 16 -0.18 -7.80 -0.67
CA VAL A 16 -0.90 -7.23 0.49
C VAL A 16 -2.33 -6.84 0.13
N ARG A 17 -2.53 -6.15 -1.00
CA ARG A 17 -3.87 -5.75 -1.48
C ARG A 17 -4.77 -6.96 -1.74
N LYS A 18 -4.25 -7.99 -2.42
CA LYS A 18 -5.02 -9.20 -2.77
C LYS A 18 -5.39 -10.02 -1.53
N SER A 19 -4.47 -10.16 -0.58
CA SER A 19 -4.71 -10.87 0.68
C SER A 19 -5.58 -10.08 1.66
N LYS A 20 -5.85 -8.79 1.38
CA LYS A 20 -6.52 -7.87 2.30
C LYS A 20 -5.86 -7.87 3.68
N SER A 21 -4.53 -8.02 3.74
CA SER A 21 -3.83 -7.96 5.02
C SER A 21 -3.94 -6.57 5.64
N SER A 22 -4.18 -6.52 6.95
CA SER A 22 -4.08 -5.28 7.71
C SER A 22 -2.62 -4.87 7.82
N VAL A 23 -2.31 -3.62 7.52
CA VAL A 23 -0.97 -3.05 7.56
C VAL A 23 -0.91 -1.84 8.47
N THR A 24 0.29 -1.53 8.95
CA THR A 24 0.60 -0.26 9.60
C THR A 24 1.57 0.51 8.71
N ILE A 25 1.22 1.72 8.31
CA ILE A 25 2.07 2.65 7.56
C ILE A 25 2.61 3.70 8.51
N PHE A 26 3.92 3.85 8.57
CA PHE A 26 4.60 4.89 9.34
C PHE A 26 4.96 6.05 8.41
N LEU A 27 4.40 7.23 8.67
CA LEU A 27 4.73 8.45 7.94
C LEU A 27 6.04 9.05 8.46
N VAL A 28 6.72 9.82 7.62
CA VAL A 28 7.99 10.49 7.96
C VAL A 28 7.90 11.41 9.17
N ASN A 29 6.72 11.95 9.46
CA ASN A 29 6.46 12.78 10.64
C ASN A 29 6.19 11.97 11.92
N GLY A 30 6.27 10.64 11.87
CA GLY A 30 6.05 9.74 12.99
C GLY A 30 4.59 9.30 13.19
N VAL A 31 3.63 9.82 12.43
CA VAL A 31 2.23 9.38 12.49
C VAL A 31 2.13 7.94 11.98
N LYS A 32 1.38 7.10 12.71
CA LYS A 32 1.04 5.73 12.28
C LYS A 32 -0.38 5.66 11.74
N LEU A 33 -0.55 5.08 10.56
CA LEU A 33 -1.84 4.78 9.96
C LEU A 33 -2.02 3.26 9.93
N GLN A 34 -3.24 2.79 10.14
CA GLN A 34 -3.57 1.37 10.11
C GLN A 34 -4.77 1.14 9.22
N GLY A 35 -4.76 0.05 8.46
CA GLY A 35 -5.86 -0.32 7.57
C GLY A 35 -5.43 -1.31 6.50
N ASN A 36 -6.24 -1.45 5.47
CA ASN A 36 -6.00 -2.35 4.34
C ASN A 36 -5.74 -1.53 3.08
N ILE A 37 -4.75 -1.94 2.30
CA ILE A 37 -4.47 -1.32 1.00
C ILE A 37 -5.54 -1.78 0.01
N THR A 38 -6.29 -0.85 -0.58
CA THR A 38 -7.32 -1.18 -1.59
C THR A 38 -6.89 -0.82 -3.01
N TRP A 39 -5.99 0.14 -3.16
CA TRP A 39 -5.46 0.59 -4.44
C TRP A 39 -4.10 1.28 -4.25
N PHE A 40 -3.29 1.34 -5.30
CA PHE A 40 -2.05 2.10 -5.33
C PHE A 40 -1.64 2.41 -6.78
N ASP A 41 -0.80 3.42 -6.95
CA ASP A 41 -0.07 3.71 -8.18
C ASP A 41 1.41 3.96 -7.87
N ASN A 42 2.14 4.63 -8.77
CA ASN A 42 3.55 4.94 -8.60
C ASN A 42 3.82 5.88 -7.40
N PHE A 43 2.90 6.78 -7.06
CA PHE A 43 3.14 7.88 -6.12
C PHE A 43 2.34 7.77 -4.81
N CYS A 44 1.23 7.04 -4.82
CA CYS A 44 0.32 7.00 -3.68
C CYS A 44 -0.30 5.63 -3.43
N VAL A 45 -0.86 5.47 -2.23
CA VAL A 45 -1.53 4.27 -1.73
C VAL A 45 -2.87 4.68 -1.14
N LEU A 46 -3.95 3.99 -1.51
CA LEU A 46 -5.25 4.16 -0.89
C LEU A 46 -5.40 3.16 0.26
N LEU A 47 -5.42 3.69 1.48
CA LEU A 47 -5.61 2.92 2.71
C LEU A 47 -7.08 3.07 3.16
N ARG A 48 -7.71 1.96 3.53
CA ARG A 48 -9.06 1.97 4.12
C ARG A 48 -9.09 1.35 5.50
N ARG A 49 -9.84 2.00 6.39
CA ARG A 49 -10.16 1.51 7.74
C ARG A 49 -11.54 2.02 8.14
N ASP A 50 -12.38 1.15 8.67
CA ASP A 50 -13.69 1.50 9.28
C ASP A 50 -14.57 2.41 8.39
N GLY A 51 -14.61 2.13 7.08
CA GLY A 51 -15.38 2.90 6.09
C GLY A 51 -14.72 4.21 5.64
N GLN A 52 -13.65 4.66 6.29
CA GLN A 52 -12.86 5.82 5.89
C GLN A 52 -11.78 5.42 4.87
N ALA A 53 -11.52 6.32 3.93
CA ALA A 53 -10.46 6.19 2.93
C ALA A 53 -9.44 7.31 3.10
N GLN A 54 -8.17 6.95 3.07
CA GLN A 54 -7.04 7.88 3.19
C GLN A 54 -6.10 7.65 2.01
N LEU A 55 -5.83 8.70 1.25
CA LEU A 55 -4.81 8.67 0.20
C LEU A 55 -3.47 9.08 0.81
N VAL A 56 -2.51 8.16 0.79
CA VAL A 56 -1.17 8.33 1.38
C VAL A 56 -0.16 8.50 0.26
N TYR A 57 0.60 9.60 0.27
CA TYR A 57 1.74 9.79 -0.62
C TYR A 57 2.96 9.01 -0.12
N LYS A 58 3.71 8.40 -1.04
CA LYS A 58 4.93 7.65 -0.76
C LYS A 58 6.12 8.57 -0.50
#